data_AF-A0A958UV99-F1
#
_entry.id   AF-A0A958UV99-F1
#
_cell.length_a   1.000
_cell.length_b   1.000
_cell.length_c   1.000
_cell.angle_alpha   90.00
_cell.angle_beta   90.00
_cell.angle_gamma   90.00
#
_symmetry.space_group_name_H-M   'P 1'
#
loop_
_entity.id
_entity.type
_entity.pdbx_description
1 polymer ?
#
loop_
_entity_poly.entity_id
_entity_poly.type
_entity_poly.pdbx_seq_one_letter_code
_entity_poly.pdbx_strand_id
1 'polypeptide(L)'
;FFANKYYMAKDHWQIYNWDAKNKDDQDGNADSLPIEEVPKKVLSMALKSAKLMGKGLYGIDIKVINGEPMVIEINDNPNIDFNVEDRFYGDSIYVQVLNAFKSR
;
A
#
# COMPACT_ATOMS: atom_id res chain seq x y z
N PHE A 1 -0.70 -5.36 9.55
CA PHE A 1 -0.39 -5.55 8.12
C PHE A 1 -1.62 -5.18 7.31
N PHE A 2 -1.47 -4.70 6.08
CA PHE A 2 -2.56 -4.39 5.16
C PHE A 2 -2.05 -4.44 3.72
N ALA A 3 -2.93 -4.43 2.73
CA ALA A 3 -2.56 -4.37 1.33
C ALA A 3 -3.60 -3.58 0.53
N ASN A 4 -3.11 -2.68 -0.32
CA ASN A 4 -3.93 -1.84 -1.18
C ASN A 4 -3.50 -1.98 -2.63
N LYS A 5 -4.49 -1.95 -3.53
CA LYS A 5 -4.29 -1.83 -4.98
C LYS A 5 -4.73 -0.44 -5.42
N TYR A 6 -3.76 0.38 -5.79
CA TYR A 6 -4.01 1.73 -6.30
C TYR A 6 -4.18 1.73 -7.81
N TYR A 7 -5.08 2.57 -8.28
CA TYR A 7 -5.29 2.89 -9.68
C TYR A 7 -4.67 4.25 -9.98
N MET A 8 -4.32 4.48 -11.24
CA MET A 8 -3.81 5.79 -11.64
C MET A 8 -4.97 6.78 -11.74
N ALA A 9 -4.67 8.05 -11.48
CA ALA A 9 -5.59 9.13 -11.79
C ALA A 9 -5.89 9.14 -13.31
N LYS A 10 -7.06 9.66 -13.67
CA LYS A 10 -7.53 9.63 -15.06
C LYS A 10 -6.54 10.31 -15.99
N ASP A 11 -6.21 9.61 -17.09
CA ASP A 11 -5.27 10.04 -18.11
C ASP A 11 -3.90 10.48 -17.55
N HIS A 12 -3.48 9.89 -16.42
CA HIS A 12 -2.26 10.25 -15.71
C HIS A 12 -1.43 9.02 -15.31
N TRP A 13 -0.13 9.23 -15.09
CA TRP A 13 0.80 8.15 -14.74
C TRP A 13 1.00 8.00 -13.23
N GLN A 14 0.60 9.02 -12.44
CA GLN A 14 0.60 9.00 -10.99
C GLN A 14 -0.81 8.72 -10.46
N ILE A 15 -0.87 8.32 -9.19
CA ILE A 15 -2.14 8.17 -8.46
C ILE A 15 -2.79 9.52 -8.13
N TYR A 16 -2.05 10.63 -8.21
CA TYR A 16 -2.56 11.99 -8.06
C TYR A 16 -2.22 12.84 -9.28
N ASN A 17 -3.21 13.46 -9.89
CA ASN A 17 -3.10 14.46 -10.94
C ASN A 17 -3.49 15.83 -10.39
N TRP A 18 -2.52 16.56 -9.83
CA TRP A 18 -2.77 17.90 -9.25
C TRP A 18 -3.22 18.95 -10.28
N ASP A 19 -2.98 18.71 -11.57
CA ASP A 19 -3.40 19.57 -12.68
C ASP A 19 -4.82 19.24 -13.20
N ALA A 20 -5.48 18.23 -12.62
CA ALA A 20 -6.83 17.85 -13.01
C ALA A 20 -7.81 19.02 -12.77
N LYS A 21 -8.62 19.33 -13.80
CA LYS A 21 -9.63 20.40 -13.71
C LYS A 21 -10.85 19.98 -12.88
N ASN A 22 -11.20 18.69 -12.94
CA ASN A 22 -12.28 18.13 -12.16
C ASN A 22 -11.68 17.47 -10.92
N LYS A 23 -12.32 17.72 -9.76
CA LYS A 23 -11.86 17.15 -8.49
C LYS A 23 -11.88 15.62 -8.50
N ASP A 24 -12.89 15.03 -9.14
CA ASP A 24 -13.04 13.57 -9.22
C ASP A 24 -12.01 12.89 -10.14
N ASP A 25 -11.29 13.66 -10.96
CA ASP A 25 -10.21 13.15 -11.83
C ASP A 25 -8.83 13.33 -11.15
N GLN A 26 -8.77 13.95 -9.96
CA GLN A 26 -7.53 14.32 -9.29
C GLN A 26 -6.82 13.13 -8.64
N ASP A 27 -7.56 12.12 -8.19
CA ASP A 27 -7.01 10.93 -7.54
C ASP A 27 -7.49 9.65 -8.23
N GLY A 28 -6.62 8.65 -8.24
CA GLY A 28 -6.97 7.31 -8.65
C GLY A 28 -7.67 6.57 -7.52
N ASN A 29 -8.58 5.65 -7.87
CA ASN A 29 -9.24 4.79 -6.89
C ASN A 29 -8.25 3.90 -6.13
N ALA A 30 -8.73 3.28 -5.06
CA ALA A 30 -8.00 2.24 -4.33
C ALA A 30 -8.94 1.11 -3.87
N ASP A 31 -8.45 -0.12 -3.98
CA ASP A 31 -9.07 -1.29 -3.34
C ASP A 31 -8.23 -1.69 -2.13
N SER A 32 -8.83 -1.71 -0.94
CA SER A 32 -8.25 -2.33 0.24
C SER A 32 -8.59 -3.82 0.23
N LEU A 33 -7.55 -4.66 0.30
CA LEU A 33 -7.66 -6.09 0.06
C LEU A 33 -7.30 -6.90 1.31
N PRO A 34 -7.99 -8.03 1.56
CA PRO A 34 -7.45 -9.05 2.45
C PRO A 34 -6.12 -9.58 1.90
N ILE A 35 -5.18 -9.92 2.78
CA ILE A 35 -3.87 -10.46 2.39
C ILE A 35 -4.01 -11.75 1.57
N GLU A 36 -5.05 -12.53 1.82
CA GLU A 36 -5.35 -13.77 1.12
C GLU A 36 -5.63 -13.57 -0.37
N GLU A 37 -6.12 -12.38 -0.76
CA GLU A 37 -6.37 -12.01 -2.15
C GLU A 37 -5.14 -11.42 -2.85
N VAL A 38 -4.08 -11.08 -2.09
CA VAL A 38 -2.85 -10.56 -2.68
C VAL A 38 -2.11 -11.68 -3.42
N PRO A 39 -1.73 -11.49 -4.69
CA PRO A 39 -0.97 -12.50 -5.43
C PRO A 39 0.31 -12.91 -4.69
N LYS A 40 0.52 -14.22 -4.52
CA LYS A 40 1.66 -14.77 -3.74
C LYS A 40 3.03 -14.22 -4.17
N LYS A 41 3.23 -13.99 -5.47
CA LYS A 41 4.46 -13.39 -6.00
C LYS A 41 4.69 -11.96 -5.48
N VAL A 42 3.63 -11.15 -5.43
CA VAL A 42 3.67 -9.77 -4.91
C VAL A 42 3.94 -9.79 -3.40
N LEU A 43 3.21 -10.60 -2.64
CA LEU A 43 3.41 -10.71 -1.20
C LEU A 43 4.82 -11.19 -0.86
N SER A 44 5.34 -12.18 -1.59
CA SER A 44 6.71 -12.67 -1.40
C SER A 44 7.75 -11.58 -1.70
N MET A 45 7.52 -10.72 -2.69
CA MET A 45 8.43 -9.63 -3.01
C MET A 45 8.41 -8.57 -1.89
N ALA A 46 7.22 -8.18 -1.41
CA ALA A 46 7.06 -7.22 -0.32
C ALA A 46 7.78 -7.67 0.96
N LEU A 47 7.57 -8.93 1.38
CA LEU A 47 8.19 -9.49 2.58
C LEU A 47 9.72 -9.60 2.46
N LYS A 48 10.24 -9.96 1.29
CA LYS A 48 11.69 -10.00 1.05
C LYS A 48 12.30 -8.62 1.18
N SER A 49 11.67 -7.60 0.59
CA SER A 49 12.13 -6.20 0.69
C SER A 49 12.11 -5.68 2.12
N ALA A 50 11.00 -5.88 2.84
CA ALA A 50 10.89 -5.45 4.23
C ALA A 50 11.94 -6.14 5.13
N LYS A 51 12.23 -7.42 4.89
CA LYS A 51 13.25 -8.16 5.66
C LYS A 51 14.66 -7.57 5.54
N LEU A 52 14.99 -6.94 4.41
CA LEU A 52 16.27 -6.25 4.23
C LEU A 52 16.40 -5.00 5.10
N MET A 53 15.29 -4.34 5.40
CA MET A 53 15.25 -3.11 6.21
C MET A 53 15.30 -3.40 7.72
N GLY A 54 14.85 -4.59 8.14
CA GLY A 54 14.79 -4.99 9.54
C GLY A 54 13.40 -4.82 10.15
N LYS A 55 13.33 -4.59 11.47
CA LYS A 55 12.05 -4.43 12.18
C LYS A 55 11.55 -2.98 12.08
N GLY A 56 10.40 -2.79 11.47
CA GLY A 56 9.75 -1.48 11.34
C GLY A 56 8.35 -1.58 10.77
N LEU A 57 7.69 -0.44 10.62
CA LEU A 57 6.48 -0.29 9.83
C LEU A 57 6.92 0.25 8.46
N TYR A 58 6.75 -0.56 7.41
CA TYR A 58 7.17 -0.19 6.06
C TYR A 58 6.01 -0.33 5.09
N GLY A 59 5.86 0.65 4.19
CA GLY A 59 5.09 0.51 2.96
C GLY A 59 6.01 0.06 1.84
N ILE A 60 5.60 -0.95 1.07
CA ILE A 60 6.37 -1.47 -0.05
C ILE A 60 5.50 -1.40 -1.30
N ASP A 61 5.81 -0.47 -2.19
CA ASP A 61 5.06 -0.31 -3.42
C ASP A 61 5.62 -1.22 -4.50
N ILE A 62 4.73 -1.98 -5.12
CA ILE A 62 5.08 -2.99 -6.11
C ILE A 62 4.27 -2.78 -7.38
N LYS A 63 4.98 -2.73 -8.51
CA LYS A 63 4.38 -2.75 -9.84
C LYS A 63 4.59 -4.12 -10.48
N VAL A 64 3.54 -4.71 -11.05
CA VAL A 64 3.67 -5.93 -11.85
C VAL A 64 3.86 -5.54 -13.31
N ILE A 65 4.98 -5.93 -13.91
CA ILE A 65 5.33 -5.69 -15.31
C ILE A 65 5.58 -7.05 -15.96
N ASN A 66 4.87 -7.35 -17.05
CA ASN A 66 4.99 -8.64 -17.76
C ASN A 66 4.81 -9.87 -16.85
N GLY A 67 3.95 -9.76 -15.82
CA GLY A 67 3.70 -10.84 -14.85
C GLY A 67 4.73 -10.96 -13.72
N GLU A 68 5.74 -10.08 -13.69
CA GLU A 68 6.79 -10.08 -12.67
C GLU A 68 6.65 -8.86 -11.73
N PRO A 69 6.65 -9.08 -10.40
CA PRO A 69 6.57 -7.99 -9.43
C PRO A 69 7.92 -7.27 -9.31
N MET A 70 7.89 -5.95 -9.36
CA MET A 70 9.04 -5.06 -9.20
C MET A 70 8.76 -4.08 -8.07
N VAL A 71 9.67 -3.97 -7.11
CA VAL A 71 9.61 -2.95 -6.06
C VAL A 71 9.94 -1.61 -6.69
N ILE A 72 9.11 -0.60 -6.45
CA ILE A 72 9.32 0.76 -6.94
C ILE A 72 9.64 1.75 -5.81
N GLU A 73 9.15 1.48 -4.60
CA GLU A 73 9.37 2.33 -3.44
C GLU A 73 9.33 1.52 -2.13
N ILE A 74 10.10 1.96 -1.14
CA ILE A 74 10.04 1.49 0.25
C ILE A 74 9.95 2.75 1.13
N ASN A 75 8.86 2.88 1.88
CA ASN A 75 8.61 4.00 2.79
C ASN A 75 8.62 3.51 4.24
N ASP A 76 9.36 4.18 5.13
CA ASP A 76 9.47 3.87 6.56
C ASP A 76 8.42 4.57 7.44
N ASN A 77 7.58 5.39 6.82
CA ASN A 77 6.39 6.01 7.41
C ASN A 77 5.23 5.97 6.40
N PRO A 78 4.70 4.78 6.07
CA PRO A 78 3.61 4.66 5.12
C PRO A 78 2.33 5.34 5.64
N ASN A 79 1.52 5.83 4.71
CA ASN A 79 0.17 6.27 5.01
C ASN A 79 -0.72 5.10 5.46
N ILE A 80 -1.66 5.42 6.36
CA ILE A 80 -2.78 4.57 6.75
C ILE A 80 -3.99 5.50 6.86
N ASP A 81 -4.53 5.89 5.71
CA ASP A 81 -5.59 6.88 5.58
C ASP A 81 -6.97 6.23 5.76
N PHE A 82 -7.88 6.98 6.40
CA PHE A 82 -9.22 6.52 6.74
C PHE A 82 -10.06 6.22 5.49
N ASN A 83 -10.71 5.07 5.49
CA ASN A 83 -11.45 4.47 4.38
C ASN A 83 -10.62 4.22 3.10
N VAL A 84 -9.28 4.22 3.20
CA VAL A 84 -8.38 3.86 2.08
C VAL A 84 -7.56 2.63 2.45
N GLU A 85 -6.49 2.75 3.23
CA GLU A 85 -5.67 1.60 3.67
C GLU A 85 -6.34 0.78 4.76
N ASP A 86 -7.10 1.45 5.63
CA ASP A 86 -7.82 0.80 6.72
C ASP A 86 -9.19 0.24 6.31
N ARG A 87 -9.63 0.44 5.07
CA ARG A 87 -11.01 0.14 4.67
C ARG A 87 -11.41 -1.33 4.90
N PHE A 88 -10.49 -2.28 4.71
CA PHE A 88 -10.80 -3.71 4.92
C PHE A 88 -10.65 -4.14 6.39
N TYR A 89 -9.53 -3.80 7.02
CA TYR A 89 -9.15 -4.30 8.35
C TYR A 89 -9.53 -3.37 9.50
N GLY A 90 -9.86 -2.12 9.21
CA GLY A 90 -10.24 -1.07 10.15
C GLY A 90 -9.27 -0.91 11.31
N ASP A 91 -9.85 -0.76 12.51
CA ASP A 91 -9.18 -0.61 13.80
C ASP A 91 -8.07 -1.65 14.06
N SER A 92 -8.17 -2.84 13.47
CA SER A 92 -7.18 -3.90 13.70
C SER A 92 -5.78 -3.54 13.20
N ILE A 93 -5.65 -2.69 12.17
CA ILE A 93 -4.34 -2.19 11.72
C ILE A 93 -3.71 -1.35 12.83
N TYR A 94 -4.47 -0.40 13.38
CA TYR A 94 -4.01 0.50 14.42
C TYR A 94 -3.68 -0.24 15.72
N VAL A 95 -4.50 -1.22 16.10
CA VAL A 95 -4.21 -2.11 17.24
C VAL A 95 -2.89 -2.87 17.06
N GLN A 96 -2.60 -3.37 15.84
CA GLN A 96 -1.32 -4.02 15.57
C GLN A 96 -0.13 -3.05 15.70
N VAL A 97 -0.27 -1.82 15.19
CA VAL A 97 0.78 -0.79 15.31
C VAL A 97 1.02 -0.44 16.78
N LEU A 98 -0.04 -0.19 17.56
CA LEU A 98 0.06 0.09 18.99
C LEU A 98 0.71 -1.06 19.78
N ASN A 99 0.32 -2.30 19.48
CA ASN A 99 0.94 -3.47 20.11
C ASN A 99 2.42 -3.59 19.74
N ALA A 100 2.81 -3.27 18.50
CA ALA A 100 4.21 -3.28 18.10
C ALA A 100 5.04 -2.26 18.89
N PHE A 101 4.50 -1.08 19.20
CA PHE A 101 5.16 -0.11 20.09
C PHE A 101 5.21 -0.60 21.54
N LYS A 102 4.12 -1.19 22.05
CA LYS A 102 4.06 -1.73 23.42
C LYS A 102 5.05 -2.86 23.67
N SER A 103 5.35 -3.67 22.65
CA SER A 103 6.24 -4.83 22.75
C SER A 103 7.71 -4.54 22.39
N ARG A 104 8.06 -3.27 22.15
CA ARG A 104 9.46 -2.82 22.00
C ARG A 104 10.07 -2.53 23.36
#